data_AF-A0A5E4A335-F1
#
_entry.id   AF-A0A5E4A335-F1
#
_cell.length_a   1.000
_cell.length_b   1.000
_cell.length_c   1.000
_cell.angle_alpha   90.00
_cell.angle_beta   90.00
_cell.angle_gamma   90.00
#
_symmetry.space_group_name_H-M   'P 1'
#
loop_
_entity.id
_entity.type
_entity.pdbx_description
1 polymer ?
#
loop_
_entity_poly.entity_id
_entity_poly.type
_entity_poly.pdbx_seq_one_letter_code
_entity_poly.pdbx_strand_id
1 'polypeptide(L)'
;MLADKLNMTPEEAERWIVNLIRNARLDAKIDSKLGHVVMGNNAVSPYQQVIEKTKSLSFRSQMLAMNIEKKLNQNSRSEAPNWATQDSGFY
;
A
#
# COMPACT_ATOMS: atom_id res chain seq x y z
N MET A 1 -37.84 13.25 5.66
CA MET A 1 -36.87 12.15 5.91
C MET A 1 -36.51 11.48 4.58
N LEU A 2 -35.49 10.63 4.50
CA LEU A 2 -35.10 9.97 3.24
C LEU A 2 -36.25 9.13 2.65
N ALA A 3 -37.04 8.50 3.53
CA ALA A 3 -38.27 7.78 3.19
C ALA A 3 -39.25 8.63 2.35
N ASP A 4 -39.50 9.88 2.73
CA ASP A 4 -40.41 10.78 2.01
C ASP A 4 -39.88 11.18 0.62
N LYS A 5 -38.55 11.28 0.46
CA LYS A 5 -37.92 11.64 -0.83
C LYS A 5 -37.87 10.46 -1.79
N LEU A 6 -37.83 9.24 -1.28
CA LEU A 6 -37.81 8.01 -2.07
C LEU A 6 -39.22 7.40 -2.23
N ASN A 7 -40.24 8.02 -1.63
CA ASN A 7 -41.62 7.52 -1.62
C ASN A 7 -41.73 6.08 -1.09
N MET A 8 -40.91 5.77 -0.07
CA MET A 8 -40.76 4.46 0.55
C MET A 8 -41.18 4.50 2.02
N THR A 9 -41.53 3.36 2.59
CA THR A 9 -41.70 3.27 4.04
C THR A 9 -40.34 3.43 4.76
N PRO A 10 -40.31 3.89 6.03
CA PRO A 10 -39.07 4.03 6.79
C PRO A 10 -38.23 2.75 6.84
N GLU A 11 -38.87 1.59 6.98
CA GLU A 11 -38.20 0.28 6.99
C GLU A 11 -37.64 -0.11 5.62
N GLU A 12 -38.37 0.18 4.53
CA GLU A 12 -37.84 -0.03 3.17
C GLU A 12 -36.67 0.91 2.87
N ALA A 13 -36.72 2.15 3.34
CA ALA A 13 -35.63 3.11 3.19
C ALA A 13 -34.36 2.68 3.95
N GLU A 14 -34.50 2.12 5.16
CA GLU A 14 -33.38 1.55 5.92
C GLU A 14 -32.79 0.33 5.19
N ARG A 15 -33.64 -0.58 4.70
CA ARG A 15 -33.20 -1.74 3.92
C ARG A 15 -32.50 -1.32 2.61
N TRP A 16 -32.97 -0.26 1.97
CA TRP A 16 -32.37 0.31 0.78
C TRP A 16 -30.98 0.92 1.08
N ILE A 17 -30.84 1.69 2.15
CA ILE A 17 -29.54 2.22 2.62
C ILE A 17 -28.55 1.09 2.93
N VAL A 18 -28.98 0.05 3.65
CA VAL A 18 -28.12 -1.09 3.99
C VAL A 18 -27.62 -1.78 2.72
N ASN A 19 -28.52 -1.97 1.73
CA ASN A 19 -28.15 -2.58 0.47
C ASN A 19 -27.19 -1.70 -0.34
N LEU A 20 -27.39 -0.37 -0.32
CA LEU A 20 -26.50 0.59 -0.97
C LEU A 20 -25.09 0.54 -0.36
N ILE A 21 -24.96 0.59 0.96
CA ILE A 21 -23.68 0.52 1.67
C ILE A 21 -22.96 -0.81 1.37
N ARG A 22 -23.70 -1.92 1.39
CA ARG A 22 -23.16 -3.26 1.12
C ARG A 22 -22.67 -3.40 -0.33
N ASN A 23 -23.44 -2.93 -1.31
CA ASN A 23 -23.09 -3.05 -2.73
C ASN A 23 -21.98 -2.08 -3.15
N ALA A 24 -21.96 -0.87 -2.59
CA ALA A 24 -20.94 0.14 -2.90
C ALA A 24 -19.65 -0.01 -2.09
N ARG A 25 -19.59 -0.99 -1.16
CA ARG A 25 -18.45 -1.22 -0.25
C ARG A 25 -18.04 0.05 0.52
N LEU A 26 -19.03 0.85 0.90
CA LEU A 26 -18.80 2.08 1.65
C LEU A 26 -18.57 1.73 3.12
N ASP A 27 -17.59 2.37 3.75
CA ASP A 27 -17.47 2.35 5.20
C ASP A 27 -18.54 3.31 5.76
N ALA A 28 -19.47 2.80 6.56
CA ALA A 28 -20.56 3.57 7.15
C ALA A 28 -21.12 2.85 8.39
N LYS A 29 -21.56 3.63 9.37
CA LYS A 29 -22.23 3.17 10.59
C LYS A 29 -23.67 3.66 10.57
N ILE A 30 -24.61 2.75 10.81
CA ILE A 30 -26.04 3.05 10.85
C ILE A 30 -26.49 3.04 12.31
N ASP A 31 -26.94 4.17 12.81
CA ASP A 31 -27.56 4.30 14.13
C ASP A 31 -29.07 4.23 14.00
N SER A 32 -29.61 3.01 13.98
CA SER A 32 -31.05 2.74 13.80
C SER A 32 -31.91 3.41 14.90
N LYS A 33 -31.37 3.58 16.12
CA LYS A 33 -32.07 4.24 17.24
C LYS A 33 -32.32 5.73 17.06
N LEU A 34 -31.41 6.43 16.37
CA LEU A 34 -31.51 7.88 16.13
C LEU A 34 -31.91 8.20 14.69
N GLY A 35 -31.98 7.19 13.81
CA GLY A 35 -32.31 7.38 12.39
C GLY A 35 -31.22 8.12 11.60
N HIS A 36 -29.97 8.06 12.07
CA HIS A 36 -28.83 8.72 11.43
C HIS A 36 -27.85 7.71 10.85
N VAL A 37 -27.27 8.06 9.70
CA VAL A 37 -26.20 7.30 9.05
C VAL A 37 -24.94 8.13 9.10
N VAL A 38 -23.91 7.61 9.75
CA VAL A 38 -22.58 8.22 9.81
C VAL A 38 -21.70 7.54 8.76
N MET A 39 -21.38 8.25 7.69
CA MET A 39 -20.43 7.75 6.70
C MET A 39 -19.04 7.71 7.30
N GLY A 40 -18.32 6.62 7.05
CA GLY A 40 -16.91 6.46 7.42
C GLY A 40 -16.07 7.53 6.75
N ASN A 41 -15.26 8.22 7.54
CA ASN A 41 -14.36 9.24 7.03
C ASN A 41 -13.16 8.54 6.37
N ASN A 42 -13.12 8.53 5.03
CA ASN A 42 -11.99 8.02 4.25
C ASN A 42 -10.77 8.98 4.28
N ALA A 43 -10.57 9.73 5.37
CA ALA A 43 -9.42 10.60 5.51
C ALA A 43 -8.18 9.73 5.79
N VAL A 44 -7.40 9.46 4.76
CA VAL A 44 -6.09 8.83 4.92
C VAL A 44 -5.21 9.79 5.72
N SER A 45 -4.79 9.34 6.91
CA SER A 45 -3.87 10.09 7.77
C SER A 45 -2.64 10.56 6.97
N PRO A 46 -2.18 11.81 7.15
CA PRO A 46 -0.98 12.31 6.45
C PRO A 46 0.24 11.39 6.64
N TYR A 47 0.38 10.79 7.82
CA TYR A 47 1.45 9.81 8.10
C TYR A 47 1.34 8.56 7.23
N GLN A 48 0.12 8.03 7.07
CA GLN A 48 -0.12 6.87 6.22
C GLN A 48 0.21 7.19 4.75
N GLN A 49 -0.11 8.39 4.26
CA GLN A 49 0.25 8.81 2.91
C GLN A 49 1.77 8.89 2.70
N VAL A 50 2.51 9.40 3.70
CA VAL A 50 3.98 9.46 3.64
C VAL A 50 4.57 8.05 3.64
N ILE A 51 4.07 7.14 4.48
CA ILE A 51 4.52 5.76 4.54
C ILE A 51 4.29 5.05 3.19
N GLU A 52 3.10 5.17 2.62
CA GLU A 52 2.78 4.55 1.33
C GLU A 52 3.64 5.08 0.19
N LYS A 53 3.82 6.41 0.11
CA LYS A 53 4.66 7.04 -0.91
C LYS A 53 6.14 6.67 -0.77
N THR A 54 6.65 6.51 0.45
CA THR A 54 8.06 6.20 0.70
C THR A 54 8.38 4.70 0.65
N LYS A 55 7.38 3.81 0.73
CA LYS A 55 7.57 2.35 0.72
C LYS A 55 8.32 1.84 -0.52
N SER A 56 7.92 2.28 -1.71
CA SER A 56 8.60 1.88 -2.96
C SER A 56 10.01 2.47 -3.08
N LEU A 57 10.18 3.71 -2.61
CA LEU A 57 11.48 4.40 -2.61
C LEU A 57 12.50 3.70 -1.73
N SER A 58 12.09 3.27 -0.53
CA SER A 58 12.95 2.55 0.41
C SER A 58 13.49 1.26 -0.21
N PHE A 59 12.62 0.47 -0.83
CA PHE A 59 13.01 -0.77 -1.51
C PHE A 59 13.98 -0.52 -2.67
N ARG A 60 13.70 0.48 -3.52
CA ARG A 60 14.59 0.84 -4.64
C ARG A 60 15.96 1.32 -4.16
N SER A 61 16.01 2.06 -3.05
CA SER A 61 17.26 2.57 -2.47
C SER A 61 18.11 1.42 -1.93
N GLN A 62 17.49 0.45 -1.25
CA GLN A 62 18.18 -0.76 -0.80
C GLN A 62 18.73 -1.57 -1.97
N MET A 63 17.94 -1.79 -3.03
CA MET A 63 18.41 -2.49 -4.22
C MET A 63 19.57 -1.76 -4.91
N LEU A 64 19.52 -0.43 -4.99
CA LEU A 64 20.61 0.36 -5.55
C LEU A 64 21.90 0.20 -4.73
N ALA A 65 21.81 0.29 -3.40
CA ALA A 65 22.95 0.08 -2.51
C ALA A 65 23.58 -1.31 -2.71
N MET A 66 22.76 -2.37 -2.75
CA MET A 66 23.23 -3.73 -3.03
C MET A 66 23.92 -3.87 -4.39
N ASN A 67 23.40 -3.19 -5.43
CA ASN A 67 24.00 -3.23 -6.76
C ASN A 67 25.34 -2.48 -6.81
N ILE A 68 25.46 -1.37 -6.06
CA ILE A 68 26.72 -0.64 -5.93
C ILE A 68 27.77 -1.50 -5.22
N GLU A 69 27.42 -2.13 -4.10
CA GLU A 69 28.32 -3.05 -3.37
C GLU A 69 28.79 -4.22 -4.24
N LYS A 70 27.88 -4.85 -4.99
CA LYS A 70 28.22 -5.91 -5.94
C LYS A 70 29.21 -5.44 -7.00
N LYS A 71 28.98 -4.25 -7.58
CA LYS A 71 29.86 -3.68 -8.60
C LYS A 71 31.25 -3.37 -8.04
N LEU A 72 31.33 -2.78 -6.84
CA LEU A 72 32.62 -2.52 -6.17
C LEU A 72 33.41 -3.81 -5.92
N ASN A 73 32.74 -4.85 -5.43
CA ASN A 73 33.37 -6.16 -5.17
C ASN A 73 33.81 -6.89 -6.46
N GLN A 74 33.14 -6.64 -7.59
CA GLN A 74 33.59 -7.13 -8.89
C GLN A 74 34.81 -6.37 -9.40
N ASN A 75 34.84 -5.05 -9.21
CA ASN A 75 35.96 -4.19 -9.63
C ASN A 75 37.25 -4.52 -8.86
N SER A 76 37.16 -4.75 -7.54
CA SER A 76 38.30 -5.16 -6.72
C SER A 76 38.84 -6.56 -7.06
N ARG A 77 37.97 -7.47 -7.56
CA ARG A 77 38.41 -8.77 -8.10
C ARG A 77 39.06 -8.67 -9.48
N SER A 78 38.75 -7.64 -10.26
CA SER A 78 39.36 -7.42 -11.58
C SER A 78 40.71 -6.70 -11.50
N GLU A 79 41.04 -6.10 -10.35
CA GLU A 79 42.38 -5.55 -10.07
C GLU A 79 43.39 -6.62 -9.60
N ALA A 80 42.96 -7.86 -9.33
CA ALA A 80 43.89 -8.96 -9.12
C ALA A 80 44.61 -9.25 -10.45
N PRO A 81 45.93 -9.09 -10.52
CA PRO A 81 46.63 -9.22 -11.79
C PRO A 81 46.55 -10.66 -12.32
N ASN A 82 46.21 -10.82 -13.60
CA ASN A 82 46.15 -12.11 -14.30
C ASN A 82 47.46 -12.93 -14.28
N TRP A 83 48.57 -12.37 -13.78
CA TRP A 83 49.83 -13.08 -13.60
C TRP A 83 49.90 -13.89 -12.30
N ALA A 84 49.06 -13.60 -11.30
CA ALA A 84 49.06 -14.30 -10.01
C ALA A 84 48.43 -15.70 -10.06
N THR A 85 47.75 -16.05 -11.17
CA THR A 85 47.08 -17.34 -11.37
C THR A 85 47.84 -18.30 -12.29
N GLN A 86 48.98 -17.90 -12.86
CA GLN A 86 49.75 -18.76 -13.79
C GLN A 86 50.94 -19.49 -13.14
N ASP A 87 51.37 -19.10 -11.93
CA ASP A 87 52.61 -19.63 -11.34
C ASP A 87 52.42 -20.87 -10.44
N SER A 88 51.19 -21.30 -10.18
CA SER A 88 50.92 -22.50 -9.36
C SER A 88 50.79 -23.80 -10.18
N GLY A 89 51.30 -23.83 -11.41
CA GLY A 89 51.14 -24.94 -12.37
C GLY A 89 52.35 -25.87 -12.55
N PHE A 90 53.48 -25.62 -11.88
CA PHE A 90 54.64 -26.50 -11.94
C PHE A 90 55.28 -26.64 -10.56
N TYR A 91 54.94 -27.71 -9.85
CA TYR A 91 55.82 -28.63 -9.11
C TYR A 91 54.97 -29.70 -8.41
#